data_AF-A0A2E7FPL5-F1
#
_entry.id   AF-A0A2E7FPL5-F1
#
_cell.length_a   1.000
_cell.length_b   1.000
_cell.length_c   1.000
_cell.angle_alpha   90.00
_cell.angle_beta   90.00
_cell.angle_gamma   90.00
#
_symmetry.space_group_name_H-M   'P 1'
#
loop_
_entity.id
_entity.type
_entity.pdbx_description
1 polymer ?
#
loop_
_entity_poly.entity_id
_entity_poly.type
_entity_poly.pdbx_seq_one_letter_code
_entity_poly.pdbx_strand_id
1 'polypeptide(L)'
;MKVRWWPLVLIWVLGVSTIGVVLFLQDSEVGARQGMVMKMTGVAIVCFVLSIFWLLLFSGIRAKYRFQVLGFVALILLLLASAVRYGGVTGDLVPIFTWRWSQPSVARVEKATLLKRETNGAFPQFLGPHRNASIPGIRLKKNWSEFPPTLLWRKPIGEAWSGFAISGNRAITQEQDGEDELVSCFELVSGELTWQSRNTARYDNPLGGIGPRATPTIDGDRVYTIGATGFFACRLVESGKLVYSLDLLEEHSAPLPDWGVAGSPLIFENLVILSAGGSDGHSLVAYDKLTGKLVWRGGSDKAHWSSPVVYQVDGEDQVLIFNKGGVAGHDVEDGSVLWEFPWTKSTGTPRVAIPVRISENRFVISSGYGAGASMFEVQKAESGYVAKELWKSLHLKSKFNNFVLSDGYLYGLDDGMLTCIEVATGRRTWKKGRYGHGQLLLGDDWLLLIAENGEAILLEPNPDETEILGTFAALEGKSWNPPALVGSLLLVRNHLEVACYRLPLKE
;
A
#
# COMPACT_ATOMS: atom_id res chain seq x y z
N MET A 1 -27.60 6.47 51.58
CA MET A 1 -26.69 5.40 51.11
C MET A 1 -25.45 6.08 50.55
N LYS A 2 -24.25 5.82 51.11
CA LYS A 2 -23.01 6.40 50.59
C LYS A 2 -22.62 5.66 49.31
N VAL A 3 -22.41 6.40 48.23
CA VAL A 3 -21.93 5.84 46.96
C VAL A 3 -20.51 5.31 47.17
N ARG A 4 -20.25 4.07 46.77
CA ARG A 4 -18.94 3.42 46.93
C ARG A 4 -18.11 3.69 45.68
N TRP A 5 -17.44 4.84 45.62
CA TRP A 5 -16.63 5.26 44.48
C TRP A 5 -15.30 4.54 44.34
N TRP A 6 -14.75 4.02 45.45
CA TRP A 6 -13.41 3.43 45.48
C TRP A 6 -13.19 2.28 44.47
N PRO A 7 -14.15 1.38 44.14
CA PRO A 7 -13.91 0.34 43.13
C PRO A 7 -13.81 0.93 41.73
N LEU A 8 -14.59 1.97 41.41
CA LEU A 8 -14.49 2.67 40.13
C LEU A 8 -13.12 3.35 40.00
N VAL A 9 -12.66 4.02 41.05
CA VAL A 9 -11.32 4.64 41.09
C VAL A 9 -10.25 3.57 40.90
N LEU A 10 -10.37 2.43 41.58
CA LEU A 10 -9.42 1.32 41.46
C LEU A 10 -9.37 0.74 40.04
N ILE A 11 -10.53 0.53 39.39
CA ILE A 11 -10.61 0.04 38.00
C ILE A 11 -9.77 0.94 37.09
N TRP A 12 -9.96 2.26 37.17
CA TRP A 12 -9.26 3.20 36.29
C TRP A 12 -7.80 3.42 36.67
N VAL A 13 -7.44 3.39 37.96
CA VAL A 13 -6.03 3.43 38.39
C VAL A 13 -5.27 2.21 37.88
N LEU A 14 -5.85 1.01 37.99
CA LEU A 14 -5.24 -0.21 37.44
C LEU A 14 -5.18 -0.18 35.92
N GLY A 15 -6.24 0.31 35.25
CA GLY A 15 -6.26 0.47 33.80
C GLY A 15 -5.15 1.41 33.30
N VAL A 16 -5.04 2.60 33.89
CA VAL A 16 -3.99 3.57 33.55
C VAL A 16 -2.60 3.02 33.88
N SER A 17 -2.44 2.35 35.02
CA SER A 17 -1.17 1.71 35.38
C SER A 17 -0.77 0.62 34.38
N THR A 18 -1.74 -0.20 33.93
CA THR A 18 -1.53 -1.23 32.91
C THR A 18 -1.12 -0.60 31.58
N ILE A 19 -1.78 0.49 31.17
CA ILE A 19 -1.37 1.28 30.00
C ILE A 19 0.05 1.82 30.17
N GLY A 20 0.38 2.36 31.34
CA GLY A 20 1.73 2.84 31.66
C GLY A 20 2.79 1.73 31.56
N VAL A 21 2.48 0.52 32.03
CA VAL A 21 3.36 -0.65 31.88
C VAL A 21 3.49 -1.06 30.42
N VAL A 22 2.40 -1.09 29.65
CA VAL A 22 2.43 -1.39 28.21
C VAL A 22 3.31 -0.38 27.46
N LEU A 23 3.22 0.90 27.80
CA LEU A 23 4.07 1.95 27.22
C LEU A 23 5.54 1.79 27.64
N PHE A 24 5.81 1.47 28.91
CA PHE A 24 7.16 1.33 29.46
C PHE A 24 7.90 0.11 28.91
N LEU A 25 7.25 -1.06 28.86
CA LEU A 25 7.85 -2.31 28.36
C LEU A 25 8.16 -2.28 26.86
N GLN A 26 7.65 -1.29 26.13
CA GLN A 26 7.86 -1.21 24.69
C GLN A 26 9.12 -0.44 24.28
N ASP A 27 9.75 0.31 25.17
CA ASP A 27 11.06 0.91 24.88
C ASP A 27 12.13 -0.19 24.61
N SER A 28 11.86 -1.42 25.07
CA SER A 28 12.69 -2.61 24.85
C SER A 28 12.32 -3.48 23.62
N GLU A 29 11.15 -3.32 22.98
CA GLU A 29 10.74 -4.16 21.84
C GLU A 29 10.35 -3.34 20.59
N VAL A 30 11.26 -3.35 19.62
CA VAL A 30 11.10 -2.72 18.29
C VAL A 30 10.13 -3.54 17.43
N GLY A 31 8.86 -3.10 17.29
CA GLY A 31 7.98 -3.61 16.21
C GLY A 31 6.47 -3.71 16.42
N ALA A 32 5.89 -3.28 17.56
CA ALA A 32 4.48 -3.58 17.84
C ALA A 32 3.60 -2.36 18.18
N ARG A 33 3.68 -1.24 17.43
CA ARG A 33 2.74 -0.10 17.64
C ARG A 33 1.27 -0.52 17.52
N GLN A 34 0.94 -1.42 16.59
CA GLN A 34 -0.40 -2.00 16.53
C GLN A 34 -0.73 -2.88 17.73
N GLY A 35 0.21 -3.71 18.17
CA GLY A 35 0.05 -4.50 19.40
C GLY A 35 -0.22 -3.60 20.60
N MET A 36 0.47 -2.46 20.69
CA MET A 36 0.23 -1.42 21.68
C MET A 36 -1.19 -0.85 21.58
N VAL A 37 -1.59 -0.38 20.40
CA VAL A 37 -2.93 0.17 20.16
C VAL A 37 -4.00 -0.84 20.54
N MET A 38 -3.89 -2.10 20.08
CA MET A 38 -4.82 -3.17 20.41
C MET A 38 -4.87 -3.46 21.92
N LYS A 39 -3.73 -3.55 22.61
CA LYS A 39 -3.68 -3.77 24.07
C LYS A 39 -4.30 -2.60 24.84
N MET A 40 -3.97 -1.36 24.46
CA MET A 40 -4.50 -0.16 25.11
C MET A 40 -6.02 -0.02 24.90
N THR A 41 -6.50 -0.25 23.68
CA THR A 41 -7.94 -0.30 23.39
C THR A 41 -8.63 -1.41 24.19
N GLY A 42 -8.02 -2.61 24.27
CA GLY A 42 -8.54 -3.71 25.08
C GLY A 42 -8.66 -3.36 26.57
N VAL A 43 -7.63 -2.73 27.16
CA VAL A 43 -7.67 -2.26 28.55
C VAL A 43 -8.79 -1.24 28.76
N ALA A 44 -8.97 -0.30 27.84
CA ALA A 44 -10.05 0.69 27.91
C ALA A 44 -11.45 0.03 27.88
N ILE A 45 -11.65 -0.95 27.00
CA ILE A 45 -12.91 -1.72 26.91
C ILE A 45 -13.18 -2.47 28.22
N VAL A 46 -12.16 -3.16 28.77
CA VAL A 46 -12.29 -3.88 30.05
C VAL A 46 -12.66 -2.91 31.18
N CYS A 47 -11.99 -1.75 31.27
CA CYS A 47 -12.32 -0.74 32.28
C CYS A 47 -13.75 -0.24 32.14
N PHE A 48 -14.23 -0.05 30.91
CA PHE A 48 -15.61 0.36 30.64
C PHE A 48 -16.62 -0.70 31.08
N VAL A 49 -16.40 -1.97 30.73
CA VAL A 49 -17.27 -3.10 31.14
C VAL A 49 -17.28 -3.26 32.66
N LEU A 50 -16.13 -3.18 33.32
CA LEU A 50 -16.03 -3.23 34.77
C LEU A 50 -16.72 -2.04 35.44
N SER A 51 -16.70 -0.86 34.82
CA SER A 51 -17.43 0.32 35.30
C SER A 51 -18.95 0.10 35.25
N ILE A 52 -19.46 -0.56 34.20
CA ILE A 52 -20.88 -0.97 34.11
C ILE A 52 -21.22 -1.98 35.22
N PHE A 53 -20.37 -2.98 35.43
CA PHE A 53 -20.58 -4.00 36.46
C PHE A 53 -20.57 -3.38 37.87
N TRP A 54 -19.64 -2.47 38.15
CA TRP A 54 -19.63 -1.68 39.38
C TRP A 54 -20.92 -0.88 39.55
N LEU A 55 -21.36 -0.17 38.50
CA LEU A 55 -22.57 0.64 38.55
C LEU A 55 -23.79 -0.22 38.92
N LEU A 56 -23.93 -1.38 38.28
CA LEU A 56 -25.05 -2.31 38.44
C LEU A 56 -25.07 -3.01 39.80
N LEU A 57 -23.92 -3.44 40.31
CA LEU A 57 -23.87 -4.36 41.47
C LEU A 57 -23.31 -3.72 42.74
N PHE A 58 -22.32 -2.82 42.64
CA PHE A 58 -21.49 -2.41 43.79
C PHE A 58 -21.55 -0.93 44.14
N SER A 59 -22.16 -0.09 43.28
CA SER A 59 -22.17 1.38 43.42
C SER A 59 -22.86 1.89 44.69
N GLY A 60 -23.80 1.14 45.25
CA GLY A 60 -24.64 1.62 46.35
C GLY A 60 -25.64 2.73 45.94
N ILE A 61 -25.79 2.98 44.63
CA ILE A 61 -26.79 3.90 44.07
C ILE A 61 -28.16 3.21 44.05
N ARG A 62 -29.30 3.93 44.13
CA ARG A 62 -30.63 3.28 44.00
C ARG A 62 -30.85 2.78 42.57
N ALA A 63 -31.53 1.65 42.41
CA ALA A 63 -31.74 1.00 41.11
C ALA A 63 -32.27 1.95 40.03
N LYS A 64 -33.27 2.78 40.35
CA LYS A 64 -33.80 3.82 39.43
C LYS A 64 -32.70 4.70 38.81
N TYR A 65 -31.78 5.21 39.64
CA TYR A 65 -30.70 6.07 39.15
C TYR A 65 -29.63 5.31 38.37
N ARG A 66 -29.38 4.03 38.70
CA ARG A 66 -28.47 3.17 37.90
C ARG A 66 -28.98 3.01 36.48
N PHE A 67 -30.26 2.67 36.33
CA PHE A 67 -30.90 2.53 35.02
C PHE A 67 -31.03 3.86 34.27
N GLN A 68 -31.25 4.97 34.97
CA GLN A 68 -31.21 6.30 34.35
C GLN A 68 -29.82 6.65 33.81
N VAL A 69 -28.75 6.39 34.57
CA VAL A 69 -27.37 6.60 34.10
C VAL A 69 -27.06 5.70 32.90
N LEU A 70 -27.41 4.42 32.96
CA LEU A 70 -27.23 3.50 31.83
C LEU A 70 -28.03 3.92 30.60
N GLY A 71 -29.28 4.35 30.78
CA GLY A 71 -30.13 4.86 29.71
C GLY A 71 -29.56 6.12 29.07
N PHE A 72 -29.02 7.04 29.88
CA PHE A 72 -28.36 8.25 29.39
C PHE A 72 -27.07 7.95 28.62
N VAL A 73 -26.22 7.05 29.13
CA VAL A 73 -25.02 6.60 28.41
C VAL A 73 -25.39 5.89 27.11
N ALA A 74 -26.40 5.01 27.13
CA ALA A 74 -26.89 4.35 25.93
C ALA A 74 -27.43 5.36 24.91
N LEU A 75 -28.17 6.38 25.35
CA LEU A 75 -28.65 7.45 24.48
C LEU A 75 -27.49 8.24 23.87
N ILE A 76 -26.46 8.60 24.64
CA ILE A 76 -25.27 9.28 24.10
C ILE A 76 -24.57 8.41 23.07
N LEU A 77 -24.37 7.12 23.36
CA LEU A 77 -23.72 6.19 22.42
C LEU A 77 -24.54 6.02 21.14
N LEU A 78 -25.88 5.96 21.25
CA LEU A 78 -26.77 5.92 20.09
C LEU A 78 -26.71 7.22 19.27
N LEU A 79 -26.74 8.39 19.93
CA LEU A 79 -26.60 9.67 19.25
C LEU A 79 -25.25 9.77 18.55
N LEU A 80 -24.16 9.37 19.20
CA LEU A 80 -22.82 9.39 18.63
C LEU A 80 -22.70 8.40 17.46
N ALA A 81 -23.23 7.18 17.58
CA ALA A 81 -23.29 6.19 16.50
C ALA A 81 -24.20 6.64 15.32
N SER A 82 -25.22 7.45 15.60
CA SER A 82 -26.07 8.05 14.57
C SER A 82 -25.39 9.23 13.88
N ALA A 83 -24.49 9.94 14.55
CA ALA A 83 -23.79 11.11 14.05
C ALA A 83 -22.50 10.78 13.29
N VAL A 84 -21.84 9.69 13.69
CA VAL A 84 -20.53 9.28 13.20
C VAL A 84 -20.68 8.02 12.34
N ARG A 85 -19.85 7.90 11.30
CA ARG A 85 -19.63 6.66 10.54
C ARG A 85 -18.22 6.14 10.79
N TYR A 86 -18.10 4.82 10.85
CA TYR A 86 -16.80 4.15 10.84
C TYR A 86 -16.22 4.19 9.43
N GLY A 87 -15.05 4.79 9.28
CA GLY A 87 -14.33 4.94 7.99
C GLY A 87 -13.16 3.96 7.85
N GLY A 88 -13.14 2.88 8.64
CA GLY A 88 -12.03 1.92 8.68
C GLY A 88 -10.97 2.27 9.71
N VAL A 89 -9.73 1.85 9.43
CA VAL A 89 -8.55 2.08 10.28
C VAL A 89 -7.41 2.71 9.50
N THR A 90 -6.52 3.39 10.22
CA THR A 90 -5.15 3.69 9.73
C THR A 90 -4.34 2.40 9.62
N GLY A 91 -3.16 2.45 9.00
CA GLY A 91 -2.29 1.29 8.89
C GLY A 91 -1.71 0.87 10.24
N ASP A 92 -1.81 1.72 11.26
CA ASP A 92 -1.54 1.40 12.67
C ASP A 92 -2.77 0.83 13.41
N LEU A 93 -3.83 0.46 12.69
CA LEU A 93 -5.07 -0.10 13.25
C LEU A 93 -5.83 0.87 14.18
N VAL A 94 -5.55 2.18 14.09
CA VAL A 94 -6.30 3.21 14.83
C VAL A 94 -7.62 3.45 14.09
N PRO A 95 -8.79 3.31 14.75
CA PRO A 95 -10.10 3.57 14.15
C PRO A 95 -10.23 5.00 13.63
N ILE A 96 -10.78 5.13 12.43
CA ILE A 96 -11.10 6.41 11.79
C ILE A 96 -12.61 6.61 11.87
N PHE A 97 -13.02 7.72 12.46
CA PHE A 97 -14.41 8.12 12.60
C PHE A 97 -14.63 9.43 11.86
N THR A 98 -15.65 9.48 11.00
CA THR A 98 -16.01 10.69 10.28
C THR A 98 -17.46 11.07 10.56
N TRP A 99 -17.76 12.37 10.52
CA TRP A 99 -19.14 12.83 10.66
C TRP A 99 -19.94 12.40 9.44
N ARG A 100 -21.18 11.93 9.63
CA ARG A 100 -22.05 11.51 8.52
C ARG A 100 -22.36 12.64 7.53
N TRP A 101 -22.26 13.88 7.98
CA TRP A 101 -22.45 15.09 7.18
C TRP A 101 -21.13 15.68 6.64
N SER A 102 -19.98 15.03 6.85
CA SER A 102 -18.72 15.44 6.21
C SER A 102 -18.78 15.12 4.72
N GLN A 103 -18.81 16.15 3.89
CA GLN A 103 -18.57 16.07 2.45
C GLN A 103 -17.06 16.26 2.23
N PRO A 104 -16.40 15.46 1.40
CA PRO A 104 -15.02 15.75 0.97
C PRO A 104 -15.00 17.15 0.33
N SER A 105 -14.14 18.05 0.80
CA SER A 105 -13.96 19.36 0.19
C SER A 105 -13.14 19.23 -1.08
N VAL A 106 -13.78 18.81 -2.18
CA VAL A 106 -13.13 18.87 -3.50
C VAL A 106 -13.21 20.31 -3.98
N ALA A 107 -12.13 21.07 -3.77
CA ALA A 107 -12.01 22.41 -4.33
C ALA A 107 -12.14 22.33 -5.86
N ARG A 108 -13.14 23.02 -6.43
CA ARG A 108 -13.34 23.12 -7.88
C ARG A 108 -12.31 24.10 -8.43
N VAL A 109 -11.25 23.57 -9.04
CA VAL A 109 -10.24 24.40 -9.73
C VAL A 109 -10.85 24.91 -11.04
N GLU A 110 -10.73 26.22 -11.31
CA GLU A 110 -11.05 26.79 -12.60
C GLU A 110 -10.16 26.18 -13.68
N LYS A 111 -10.70 25.95 -14.89
CA LYS A 111 -9.97 25.33 -16.01
C LYS A 111 -8.60 25.99 -16.20
N ALA A 112 -7.53 25.28 -15.83
CA ALA A 112 -6.18 25.68 -16.18
C ALA A 112 -6.07 25.75 -17.72
N THR A 113 -5.48 26.83 -18.22
CA THR A 113 -5.25 27.02 -19.66
C THR A 113 -4.42 25.85 -20.17
N LEU A 114 -4.94 25.13 -21.17
CA LEU A 114 -4.30 23.98 -21.81
C LEU A 114 -2.89 24.37 -22.26
N LEU A 115 -1.88 23.92 -21.52
CA LEU A 115 -0.50 24.07 -21.91
C LEU A 115 -0.13 22.95 -22.89
N LYS A 116 0.78 23.30 -23.80
CA LYS A 116 1.30 22.49 -24.91
C LYS A 116 1.65 21.07 -24.43
N ARG A 117 1.36 20.05 -25.26
CA ARG A 117 1.68 18.62 -25.04
C ARG A 117 3.14 18.44 -24.57
N GLU A 118 3.33 18.28 -23.26
CA GLU A 118 4.54 17.71 -22.67
C GLU A 118 4.31 16.22 -22.43
N THR A 119 4.37 15.38 -23.47
CA THR A 119 4.18 13.93 -23.26
C THR A 119 5.10 13.11 -24.16
N ASN A 120 6.39 13.04 -23.79
CA ASN A 120 7.30 11.97 -24.27
C ASN A 120 7.65 10.96 -23.15
N GLY A 121 7.09 11.11 -21.94
CA GLY A 121 7.30 10.19 -20.82
C GLY A 121 6.13 9.23 -20.62
N ALA A 122 6.40 8.08 -20.01
CA ALA A 122 5.40 7.11 -19.60
C ALA A 122 5.66 6.65 -18.16
N PHE A 123 4.61 6.26 -17.45
CA PHE A 123 4.67 5.56 -16.16
C PHE A 123 3.74 4.35 -16.27
N PRO A 124 4.07 3.36 -17.10
CA PRO A 124 3.09 2.43 -17.65
C PRO A 124 2.63 1.35 -16.66
N GLN A 125 3.27 1.21 -15.51
CA GLN A 125 3.05 0.09 -14.60
C GLN A 125 3.33 0.44 -13.14
N PHE A 126 3.00 -0.51 -12.25
CA PHE A 126 3.29 -0.42 -10.82
C PHE A 126 4.74 -0.03 -10.55
N LEU A 127 4.96 0.98 -9.71
CA LEU A 127 6.30 1.51 -9.36
C LEU A 127 7.11 2.06 -10.56
N GLY A 128 6.44 2.41 -11.66
CA GLY A 128 7.04 3.15 -12.76
C GLY A 128 7.64 2.28 -13.85
N PRO A 129 8.35 2.90 -14.83
CA PRO A 129 8.82 2.22 -16.04
C PRO A 129 9.66 0.97 -15.78
N HIS A 130 10.47 1.00 -14.73
CA HIS A 130 11.37 -0.09 -14.33
C HIS A 130 10.87 -0.89 -13.13
N ARG A 131 9.62 -0.65 -12.70
CA ARG A 131 8.96 -1.43 -11.64
C ARG A 131 9.71 -1.44 -10.31
N ASN A 132 10.45 -0.37 -10.00
CA ASN A 132 11.37 -0.27 -8.85
C ASN A 132 11.25 1.07 -8.07
N ALA A 133 10.22 1.86 -8.36
CA ALA A 133 9.93 3.16 -7.75
C ALA A 133 11.01 4.22 -8.00
N SER A 134 11.84 4.04 -9.03
CA SER A 134 12.81 5.02 -9.51
C SER A 134 12.37 5.64 -10.84
N ILE A 135 12.56 6.96 -10.97
CA ILE A 135 12.17 7.75 -12.13
C ILE A 135 13.36 8.67 -12.51
N PRO A 136 14.39 8.11 -13.17
CA PRO A 136 15.59 8.85 -13.48
C PRO A 136 15.33 9.97 -14.50
N GLY A 137 16.22 10.97 -14.51
CA GLY A 137 16.18 12.07 -15.49
C GLY A 137 15.22 13.22 -15.18
N ILE A 138 14.40 13.14 -14.12
CA ILE A 138 13.57 14.26 -13.66
C ILE A 138 14.37 15.08 -12.62
N ARG A 139 14.61 16.36 -12.92
CA ARG A 139 15.25 17.32 -11.99
C ARG A 139 14.20 18.29 -11.46
N LEU A 140 13.92 18.23 -10.16
CA LEU A 140 12.94 19.11 -9.52
C LEU A 140 13.61 20.34 -8.91
N LYS A 141 12.92 21.48 -8.88
CA LYS A 141 13.29 22.56 -7.95
C LYS A 141 12.97 22.11 -6.54
N LYS A 142 14.00 22.06 -5.70
CA LYS A 142 13.95 21.49 -4.35
C LYS A 142 13.16 22.37 -3.35
N ASN A 143 13.26 23.70 -3.46
CA ASN A 143 12.57 24.63 -2.55
C ASN A 143 11.12 24.89 -2.99
N TRP A 144 10.17 24.10 -2.49
CA TRP A 144 8.74 24.28 -2.80
C TRP A 144 8.08 25.45 -2.09
N SER A 145 8.75 26.10 -1.13
CA SER A 145 8.24 27.35 -0.55
C SER A 145 8.34 28.51 -1.54
N GLU A 146 9.36 28.50 -2.40
CA GLU A 146 9.57 29.50 -3.46
C GLU A 146 8.95 29.07 -4.79
N PHE A 147 9.02 27.78 -5.10
CA PHE A 147 8.47 27.19 -6.32
C PHE A 147 7.40 26.16 -5.97
N PRO A 148 6.20 26.58 -5.54
CA PRO A 148 5.18 25.62 -5.12
C PRO A 148 4.67 24.78 -6.30
N PRO A 149 4.40 23.48 -6.08
CA PRO A 149 3.64 22.67 -7.02
C PRO A 149 2.30 23.31 -7.38
N THR A 150 1.93 23.25 -8.65
CA THR A 150 0.68 23.84 -9.16
C THR A 150 -0.39 22.77 -9.31
N LEU A 151 -1.52 22.89 -8.61
CA LEU A 151 -2.67 22.01 -8.81
C LEU A 151 -3.28 22.24 -10.20
N LEU A 152 -3.35 21.21 -11.04
CA LEU A 152 -3.97 21.27 -12.37
C LEU A 152 -5.46 20.91 -12.30
N TRP A 153 -5.77 19.80 -11.64
CA TRP A 153 -7.14 19.34 -11.44
C TRP A 153 -7.23 18.41 -10.22
N ARG A 154 -8.43 18.35 -9.64
CA ARG A 154 -8.79 17.49 -8.51
C ARG A 154 -10.25 17.05 -8.66
N LYS A 155 -10.55 15.78 -8.40
CA LYS A 155 -11.90 15.20 -8.58
C LYS A 155 -12.19 14.12 -7.55
N PRO A 156 -13.46 13.93 -7.16
CA PRO A 156 -13.86 12.74 -6.42
C PRO A 156 -13.64 11.48 -7.27
N ILE A 157 -13.32 10.37 -6.63
CA ILE A 157 -13.16 9.05 -7.24
C ILE A 157 -13.67 7.99 -6.26
N GLY A 158 -14.10 6.84 -6.80
CA GLY A 158 -14.51 5.68 -6.03
C GLY A 158 -13.36 5.04 -5.24
N GLU A 159 -13.72 4.22 -4.27
CA GLU A 159 -12.79 3.63 -3.31
C GLU A 159 -11.86 2.63 -4.01
N ALA A 160 -10.55 2.76 -3.79
CA ALA A 160 -9.54 1.80 -4.20
C ALA A 160 -8.15 2.19 -3.68
N TRP A 161 -7.24 1.23 -3.77
CA TRP A 161 -5.84 1.36 -3.40
C TRP A 161 -4.88 1.26 -4.61
N SER A 162 -5.45 1.17 -5.80
CA SER A 162 -4.76 1.19 -7.09
C SER A 162 -3.94 2.48 -7.29
N GLY A 163 -2.77 2.36 -7.92
CA GLY A 163 -2.03 3.50 -8.46
C GLY A 163 -2.53 3.92 -9.84
N PHE A 164 -1.75 4.76 -10.54
CA PHE A 164 -1.99 5.11 -11.95
C PHE A 164 -0.96 4.44 -12.86
N ALA A 165 -1.44 3.98 -14.02
CA ALA A 165 -0.61 3.74 -15.19
C ALA A 165 -0.83 4.88 -16.19
N ILE A 166 0.26 5.46 -16.70
CA ILE A 166 0.24 6.61 -17.59
C ILE A 166 1.00 6.27 -18.88
N SER A 167 0.35 6.48 -20.02
CA SER A 167 0.99 6.41 -21.34
C SER A 167 0.45 7.52 -22.24
N GLY A 168 1.36 8.33 -22.79
CA GLY A 168 1.01 9.53 -23.55
C GLY A 168 0.09 10.44 -22.74
N ASN A 169 -1.15 10.58 -23.17
CA ASN A 169 -2.15 11.46 -22.55
C ASN A 169 -3.26 10.71 -21.79
N ARG A 170 -3.03 9.43 -21.47
CA ARG A 170 -4.00 8.56 -20.79
C ARG A 170 -3.46 8.22 -19.41
N ALA A 171 -4.25 8.49 -18.39
CA ALA A 171 -3.99 8.10 -17.01
C ALA A 171 -5.08 7.12 -16.55
N ILE A 172 -4.71 5.86 -16.32
CA ILE A 172 -5.65 4.77 -16.04
C ILE A 172 -5.46 4.28 -14.60
N THR A 173 -6.56 4.10 -13.87
CA THR A 173 -6.59 3.54 -12.51
C THR A 173 -7.81 2.65 -12.33
N GLN A 174 -7.90 1.94 -11.21
CA GLN A 174 -9.07 1.13 -10.84
C GLN A 174 -9.81 1.73 -9.65
N GLU A 175 -11.13 1.67 -9.60
CA GLU A 175 -11.95 2.16 -8.50
C GLU A 175 -13.13 1.21 -8.23
N GLN A 176 -13.87 1.41 -7.14
CA GLN A 176 -15.13 0.72 -6.91
C GLN A 176 -16.27 1.73 -6.74
N ASP A 177 -17.39 1.44 -7.39
CA ASP A 177 -18.63 2.24 -7.35
C ASP A 177 -19.81 1.30 -7.07
N GLY A 178 -20.28 1.32 -5.83
CA GLY A 178 -21.33 0.41 -5.39
C GLY A 178 -20.92 -1.06 -5.52
N GLU A 179 -21.64 -1.80 -6.35
CA GLU A 179 -21.46 -3.24 -6.59
C GLU A 179 -20.51 -3.56 -7.76
N ASP A 180 -19.88 -2.54 -8.34
CA ASP A 180 -19.01 -2.69 -9.51
C ASP A 180 -17.56 -2.28 -9.23
N GLU A 181 -16.61 -3.12 -9.66
CA GLU A 181 -15.22 -2.74 -9.85
C GLU A 181 -15.05 -2.11 -11.22
N LEU A 182 -14.39 -0.95 -11.24
CA LEU A 182 -14.27 -0.09 -12.40
C LEU A 182 -12.81 0.10 -12.81
N VAL A 183 -12.62 0.31 -14.11
CA VAL A 183 -11.38 0.85 -14.67
C VAL A 183 -11.70 2.19 -15.31
N SER A 184 -11.01 3.23 -14.87
CA SER A 184 -11.27 4.62 -15.28
C SER A 184 -10.06 5.22 -15.95
N CYS A 185 -10.28 5.86 -17.10
CA CYS A 185 -9.25 6.53 -17.86
C CYS A 185 -9.51 8.02 -17.93
N PHE A 186 -8.54 8.79 -17.45
CA PHE A 186 -8.54 10.24 -17.49
C PHE A 186 -7.59 10.75 -18.57
N GLU A 187 -7.96 11.86 -19.19
CA GLU A 187 -7.01 12.69 -19.91
C GLU A 187 -6.07 13.35 -18.90
N LEU A 188 -4.76 13.20 -19.11
CA LEU A 188 -3.73 13.44 -18.10
C LEU A 188 -3.69 14.89 -17.59
N VAL A 189 -3.86 15.87 -18.48
CA VAL A 189 -3.64 17.30 -18.18
C VAL A 189 -4.91 18.00 -17.71
N SER A 190 -6.07 17.59 -18.22
CA SER A 190 -7.39 18.16 -17.92
C SER A 190 -8.16 17.38 -16.85
N GLY A 191 -7.82 16.11 -16.64
CA GLY A 191 -8.55 15.21 -15.76
C GLY A 191 -9.93 14.85 -16.28
N GLU A 192 -10.23 15.08 -17.56
CA GLU A 192 -11.49 14.65 -18.16
C GLU A 192 -11.58 13.12 -18.18
N LEU A 193 -12.70 12.57 -17.70
CA LEU A 193 -12.95 11.13 -17.78
C LEU A 193 -13.25 10.79 -19.25
N THR A 194 -12.35 10.06 -19.89
CA THR A 194 -12.46 9.70 -21.31
C THR A 194 -13.28 8.44 -21.53
N TRP A 195 -13.10 7.44 -20.67
CA TRP A 195 -13.93 6.24 -20.64
C TRP A 195 -13.87 5.59 -19.26
N GLN A 196 -14.87 4.77 -18.98
CA GLN A 196 -14.96 3.94 -17.78
C GLN A 196 -15.52 2.57 -18.17
N SER A 197 -14.90 1.49 -17.68
CA SER A 197 -15.38 0.12 -17.83
C SER A 197 -15.87 -0.40 -16.49
N ARG A 198 -16.99 -1.11 -16.47
CA ARG A 198 -17.58 -1.70 -15.26
C ARG A 198 -17.54 -3.22 -15.31
N ASN A 199 -17.23 -3.84 -14.17
CA ASN A 199 -17.41 -5.27 -13.95
C ASN A 199 -18.19 -5.44 -12.65
N THR A 200 -19.28 -6.20 -12.67
CA THR A 200 -20.10 -6.44 -11.47
C THR A 200 -19.35 -7.36 -10.53
N ALA A 201 -18.72 -6.75 -9.54
CA ALA A 201 -17.85 -7.33 -8.55
C ALA A 201 -17.70 -6.33 -7.40
N ARG A 202 -17.80 -6.81 -6.17
CA ARG A 202 -17.61 -5.98 -4.98
C ARG A 202 -16.62 -6.63 -4.04
N TYR A 203 -15.58 -5.87 -3.70
CA TYR A 203 -14.66 -6.22 -2.64
C TYR A 203 -14.81 -5.24 -1.47
N ASP A 204 -15.00 -5.77 -0.26
CA ASP A 204 -15.14 -4.98 0.96
C ASP A 204 -14.43 -5.68 2.12
N ASN A 205 -13.54 -4.94 2.80
CA ASN A 205 -12.90 -5.41 4.01
C ASN A 205 -12.89 -4.29 5.08
N PRO A 206 -13.41 -4.56 6.30
CA PRO A 206 -13.51 -3.54 7.35
C PRO A 206 -12.18 -2.88 7.75
N LEU A 207 -11.08 -3.61 7.65
CA LEU A 207 -9.75 -3.12 8.03
C LEU A 207 -8.96 -2.63 6.80
N GLY A 208 -9.17 -3.24 5.64
CA GLY A 208 -8.37 -3.03 4.42
C GLY A 208 -8.97 -2.01 3.48
N GLY A 209 -10.22 -1.61 3.74
CA GLY A 209 -11.01 -0.75 2.86
C GLY A 209 -11.55 -1.48 1.64
N ILE A 210 -12.28 -0.72 0.84
CA ILE A 210 -13.06 -1.20 -0.29
C ILE A 210 -12.24 -1.12 -1.59
N GLY A 211 -12.57 -2.00 -2.54
CA GLY A 211 -12.17 -1.85 -3.93
C GLY A 211 -10.81 -2.41 -4.35
N PRO A 212 -10.49 -2.28 -5.64
CA PRO A 212 -9.30 -2.85 -6.27
C PRO A 212 -8.00 -2.23 -5.76
N ARG A 213 -6.92 -3.01 -5.80
CA ARG A 213 -5.61 -2.64 -5.20
C ARG A 213 -4.46 -2.67 -6.18
N ALA A 214 -4.50 -3.55 -7.16
CA ALA A 214 -3.47 -3.64 -8.18
C ALA A 214 -3.42 -2.36 -9.02
N THR A 215 -2.21 -1.97 -9.44
CA THR A 215 -2.02 -0.90 -10.42
C THR A 215 -2.15 -1.52 -11.82
N PRO A 216 -2.88 -0.88 -12.75
CA PRO A 216 -2.92 -1.33 -14.14
C PRO A 216 -1.51 -1.39 -14.76
N THR A 217 -1.37 -2.16 -15.83
CA THR A 217 -0.17 -2.16 -16.67
C THR A 217 -0.56 -1.83 -18.11
N ILE A 218 0.08 -0.83 -18.71
CA ILE A 218 -0.11 -0.44 -20.11
C ILE A 218 1.05 -1.00 -20.93
N ASP A 219 0.73 -1.69 -22.03
CA ASP A 219 1.70 -2.13 -23.03
C ASP A 219 1.11 -1.87 -24.43
N GLY A 220 1.76 -0.97 -25.18
CA GLY A 220 1.28 -0.52 -26.48
C GLY A 220 -0.14 0.07 -26.43
N ASP A 221 -1.06 -0.54 -27.17
CA ASP A 221 -2.47 -0.15 -27.26
C ASP A 221 -3.37 -0.84 -26.23
N ARG A 222 -2.79 -1.62 -25.30
CA ARG A 222 -3.51 -2.45 -24.33
C ARG A 222 -3.25 -2.03 -22.89
N VAL A 223 -4.28 -2.20 -22.06
CA VAL A 223 -4.20 -2.08 -20.61
C VAL A 223 -4.68 -3.36 -19.95
N TYR A 224 -3.89 -3.84 -19.01
CA TYR A 224 -4.08 -5.06 -18.25
C TYR A 224 -4.43 -4.70 -16.82
N THR A 225 -5.54 -5.23 -16.33
CA THR A 225 -6.09 -4.90 -15.00
C THR A 225 -6.50 -6.16 -14.28
N ILE A 226 -6.31 -6.19 -12.97
CA ILE A 226 -6.87 -7.21 -12.10
C ILE A 226 -7.58 -6.56 -10.91
N GLY A 227 -8.85 -6.91 -10.75
CA GLY A 227 -9.70 -6.47 -9.65
C GLY A 227 -9.32 -7.11 -8.31
N ALA A 228 -9.83 -6.60 -7.19
CA ALA A 228 -9.60 -7.21 -5.89
C ALA A 228 -10.32 -8.57 -5.74
N THR A 229 -11.34 -8.83 -6.55
CA THR A 229 -12.04 -10.13 -6.64
C THR A 229 -11.36 -11.15 -7.56
N GLY A 230 -10.27 -10.78 -8.25
CA GLY A 230 -9.59 -11.66 -9.19
C GLY A 230 -10.04 -11.54 -10.65
N PHE A 231 -10.97 -10.63 -10.96
CA PHE A 231 -11.37 -10.35 -12.33
C PHE A 231 -10.20 -9.74 -13.12
N PHE A 232 -9.55 -10.55 -13.95
CA PHE A 232 -8.47 -10.12 -14.83
C PHE A 232 -9.02 -9.80 -16.21
N ALA A 233 -8.52 -8.73 -16.82
CA ALA A 233 -8.96 -8.34 -18.15
C ALA A 233 -7.96 -7.48 -18.92
N CYS A 234 -7.99 -7.64 -20.23
CA CYS A 234 -7.26 -6.84 -21.22
C CYS A 234 -8.25 -5.93 -21.96
N ARG A 235 -7.91 -4.64 -22.07
CA ARG A 235 -8.72 -3.62 -22.76
C ARG A 235 -7.86 -2.81 -23.71
N LEU A 236 -8.50 -2.16 -24.68
CA LEU A 236 -7.86 -1.13 -25.48
C LEU A 236 -7.70 0.15 -24.66
N VAL A 237 -6.49 0.73 -24.65
CA VAL A 237 -6.15 1.98 -23.94
C VAL A 237 -7.03 3.14 -24.41
N GLU A 238 -7.35 3.19 -25.71
CA GLU A 238 -8.05 4.34 -26.29
C GLU A 238 -9.54 4.40 -25.94
N SER A 239 -10.20 3.24 -25.87
CA SER A 239 -11.67 3.18 -25.73
C SER A 239 -12.15 2.47 -24.47
N GLY A 240 -11.28 1.78 -23.74
CA GLY A 240 -11.67 0.91 -22.63
C GLY A 240 -12.39 -0.36 -23.09
N LYS A 241 -12.49 -0.61 -24.41
CA LYS A 241 -13.17 -1.79 -24.95
C LYS A 241 -12.48 -3.06 -24.46
N LEU A 242 -13.26 -3.97 -23.88
CA LEU A 242 -12.81 -5.30 -23.48
C LEU A 242 -12.33 -6.10 -24.69
N VAL A 243 -11.13 -6.66 -24.59
CA VAL A 243 -10.56 -7.61 -25.57
C VAL A 243 -10.81 -9.03 -25.08
N TYR A 244 -10.38 -9.35 -23.87
CA TYR A 244 -10.63 -10.63 -23.20
C TYR A 244 -10.60 -10.45 -21.67
N SER A 245 -11.18 -11.39 -20.96
CA SER A 245 -11.19 -11.46 -19.50
C SER A 245 -11.24 -12.90 -19.00
N LEU A 246 -10.86 -13.10 -17.75
CA LEU A 246 -11.01 -14.35 -17.00
C LEU A 246 -11.13 -14.03 -15.51
N ASP A 247 -11.70 -14.96 -14.75
CA ASP A 247 -11.64 -14.95 -13.30
C ASP A 247 -10.41 -15.76 -12.84
N LEU A 248 -9.39 -15.07 -12.32
CA LEU A 248 -8.12 -15.69 -11.96
C LEU A 248 -8.29 -16.71 -10.83
N LEU A 249 -9.20 -16.44 -9.90
CA LEU A 249 -9.40 -17.28 -8.73
C LEU A 249 -10.19 -18.52 -9.09
N GLU A 250 -11.25 -18.37 -9.89
CA GLU A 250 -12.02 -19.51 -10.40
C GLU A 250 -11.16 -20.42 -11.27
N GLU A 251 -10.41 -19.86 -12.24
CA GLU A 251 -9.60 -20.64 -13.17
C GLU A 251 -8.49 -21.46 -12.48
N HIS A 252 -8.06 -21.02 -11.29
CA HIS A 252 -6.99 -21.66 -10.53
C HIS A 252 -7.42 -22.25 -9.20
N SER A 253 -8.73 -22.32 -8.94
CA SER A 253 -9.28 -22.83 -7.68
C SER A 253 -8.63 -22.18 -6.44
N ALA A 254 -8.28 -20.90 -6.55
CA ALA A 254 -7.62 -20.14 -5.51
C ALA A 254 -8.65 -19.42 -4.64
N PRO A 255 -8.45 -19.33 -3.32
CA PRO A 255 -9.36 -18.58 -2.46
C PRO A 255 -9.15 -17.07 -2.65
N LEU A 256 -10.22 -16.29 -2.45
CA LEU A 256 -10.12 -14.83 -2.34
C LEU A 256 -9.21 -14.47 -1.15
N PRO A 257 -8.12 -13.72 -1.35
CA PRO A 257 -7.25 -13.31 -0.25
C PRO A 257 -7.96 -12.37 0.74
N ASP A 258 -7.56 -12.40 2.01
CA ASP A 258 -8.19 -11.60 3.07
C ASP A 258 -8.22 -10.10 2.76
N TRP A 259 -7.16 -9.57 2.12
CA TRP A 259 -7.07 -8.18 1.66
C TRP A 259 -7.31 -8.04 0.15
N GLY A 260 -7.95 -9.02 -0.51
CA GLY A 260 -8.21 -9.02 -1.95
C GLY A 260 -6.95 -9.23 -2.78
N VAL A 261 -7.11 -9.40 -4.08
CA VAL A 261 -5.98 -9.52 -5.01
C VAL A 261 -5.32 -8.16 -5.21
N ALA A 262 -3.99 -8.10 -5.07
CA ALA A 262 -3.22 -6.84 -5.19
C ALA A 262 -1.97 -6.93 -6.09
N GLY A 263 -1.58 -8.13 -6.53
CA GLY A 263 -0.43 -8.31 -7.42
C GLY A 263 -0.69 -7.67 -8.77
N SER A 264 0.05 -6.60 -9.09
CA SER A 264 -0.12 -5.86 -10.34
C SER A 264 0.35 -6.69 -11.54
N PRO A 265 -0.36 -6.71 -12.68
CA PRO A 265 0.04 -7.53 -13.84
C PRO A 265 1.46 -7.21 -14.31
N LEU A 266 2.24 -8.25 -14.60
CA LEU A 266 3.58 -8.11 -15.18
C LEU A 266 3.52 -8.43 -16.66
N ILE A 267 3.99 -7.51 -17.50
CA ILE A 267 4.21 -7.78 -18.92
C ILE A 267 5.68 -8.07 -19.12
N PHE A 268 5.96 -9.20 -19.75
CA PHE A 268 7.30 -9.59 -20.18
C PHE A 268 7.19 -10.25 -21.56
N GLU A 269 7.79 -9.63 -22.57
CA GLU A 269 7.66 -10.04 -23.97
C GLU A 269 6.19 -10.25 -24.39
N ASN A 270 5.79 -11.48 -24.71
CA ASN A 270 4.44 -11.85 -25.14
C ASN A 270 3.54 -12.32 -23.98
N LEU A 271 4.05 -12.31 -22.74
CA LEU A 271 3.36 -12.82 -21.57
C LEU A 271 2.75 -11.71 -20.72
N VAL A 272 1.60 -12.02 -20.12
CA VAL A 272 1.08 -11.35 -18.94
C VAL A 272 1.08 -12.32 -17.77
N ILE A 273 1.82 -11.98 -16.72
CA ILE A 273 2.12 -12.83 -15.57
C ILE A 273 1.38 -12.29 -14.34
N LEU A 274 0.69 -13.18 -13.65
CA LEU A 274 -0.18 -12.89 -12.50
C LEU A 274 0.15 -13.82 -11.33
N SER A 275 -0.04 -13.32 -10.12
CA SER A 275 0.05 -14.12 -8.89
C SER A 275 -1.34 -14.64 -8.52
N ALA A 276 -1.62 -15.90 -8.84
CA ALA A 276 -2.89 -16.56 -8.52
C ALA A 276 -2.89 -17.13 -7.09
N GLY A 277 -1.75 -17.64 -6.62
CA GLY A 277 -1.57 -18.04 -5.23
C GLY A 277 -2.19 -19.36 -4.79
N GLY A 278 -2.20 -20.35 -5.69
CA GLY A 278 -2.72 -21.70 -5.43
C GLY A 278 -1.64 -22.74 -5.11
N SER A 279 -2.09 -23.93 -4.73
CA SER A 279 -1.26 -25.14 -4.65
C SER A 279 -1.03 -25.75 -6.04
N ASP A 280 -0.26 -26.83 -6.11
CA ASP A 280 -0.19 -27.72 -7.28
C ASP A 280 0.22 -27.02 -8.59
N GLY A 281 1.19 -26.09 -8.51
CA GLY A 281 1.69 -25.36 -9.67
C GLY A 281 0.96 -24.05 -9.97
N HIS A 282 0.02 -23.62 -9.15
CA HIS A 282 -0.81 -22.42 -9.40
C HIS A 282 -0.36 -21.15 -8.64
N SER A 283 0.91 -21.06 -8.20
CA SER A 283 1.38 -19.86 -7.50
C SER A 283 1.46 -18.66 -8.45
N LEU A 284 2.24 -18.78 -9.52
CA LEU A 284 2.31 -17.86 -10.64
C LEU A 284 1.71 -18.49 -11.89
N VAL A 285 1.09 -17.65 -12.72
CA VAL A 285 0.53 -18.07 -13.99
C VAL A 285 0.85 -17.04 -15.06
N ALA A 286 1.11 -17.51 -16.28
CA ALA A 286 1.32 -16.65 -17.43
C ALA A 286 0.33 -16.97 -18.54
N TYR A 287 -0.15 -15.91 -19.15
CA TYR A 287 -1.04 -15.97 -20.31
C TYR A 287 -0.39 -15.24 -21.47
N ASP A 288 -0.74 -15.63 -22.69
CA ASP A 288 -0.45 -14.85 -23.88
C ASP A 288 -1.17 -13.50 -23.78
N LYS A 289 -0.42 -12.40 -23.81
CA LYS A 289 -0.92 -11.06 -23.53
C LYS A 289 -1.92 -10.54 -24.59
N LEU A 290 -1.97 -11.16 -25.76
CA LEU A 290 -2.84 -10.71 -26.86
C LEU A 290 -4.16 -11.47 -26.88
N THR A 291 -4.11 -12.77 -26.56
CA THR A 291 -5.23 -13.72 -26.69
C THR A 291 -5.85 -14.12 -25.36
N GLY A 292 -5.13 -13.98 -24.25
CA GLY A 292 -5.58 -14.42 -22.92
C GLY A 292 -5.53 -15.93 -22.71
N LYS A 293 -4.85 -16.68 -23.58
CA LYS A 293 -4.68 -18.12 -23.43
C LYS A 293 -3.59 -18.43 -22.42
N LEU A 294 -3.84 -19.37 -21.52
CA LEU A 294 -2.84 -19.85 -20.56
C LEU A 294 -1.62 -20.42 -21.31
N VAL A 295 -0.42 -20.00 -20.90
CA VAL A 295 0.86 -20.50 -21.42
C VAL A 295 1.49 -21.46 -20.42
N TRP A 296 1.67 -21.02 -19.18
CA TRP A 296 2.25 -21.85 -18.12
C TRP A 296 1.70 -21.51 -16.74
N ARG A 297 1.93 -22.43 -15.80
CA ARG A 297 1.67 -22.30 -14.37
C ARG A 297 2.90 -22.79 -13.61
N GLY A 298 3.28 -22.09 -12.54
CA GLY A 298 4.52 -22.32 -11.81
C GLY A 298 4.40 -22.18 -10.29
N GLY A 299 5.01 -23.10 -9.55
CA GLY A 299 5.16 -23.06 -8.09
C GLY A 299 3.87 -23.32 -7.29
N SER A 300 4.00 -23.52 -5.99
CA SER A 300 2.88 -23.94 -5.11
C SER A 300 2.71 -23.07 -3.85
N ASP A 301 3.36 -21.90 -3.81
CA ASP A 301 3.24 -20.98 -2.69
C ASP A 301 1.95 -20.15 -2.77
N LYS A 302 1.35 -19.86 -1.61
CA LYS A 302 0.12 -19.09 -1.52
C LYS A 302 0.39 -17.62 -1.83
N ALA A 303 -0.50 -16.97 -2.58
CA ALA A 303 -0.34 -15.56 -2.91
C ALA A 303 -0.37 -14.71 -1.66
N HIS A 304 0.55 -13.75 -1.62
CA HIS A 304 0.45 -12.56 -0.79
C HIS A 304 0.37 -11.32 -1.71
N TRP A 305 0.46 -10.12 -1.14
CA TRP A 305 0.15 -8.86 -1.82
C TRP A 305 1.34 -8.22 -2.54
N SER A 306 2.42 -8.98 -2.79
CA SER A 306 3.53 -8.55 -3.65
C SER A 306 3.12 -8.61 -5.12
N SER A 307 3.80 -7.82 -5.96
CA SER A 307 3.70 -7.94 -7.42
C SER A 307 4.90 -8.73 -7.98
N PRO A 308 4.73 -9.51 -9.06
CA PRO A 308 5.85 -10.18 -9.72
C PRO A 308 6.74 -9.15 -10.42
N VAL A 309 8.03 -9.43 -10.55
CA VAL A 309 9.03 -8.58 -11.23
C VAL A 309 10.04 -9.46 -11.98
N VAL A 310 10.55 -9.00 -13.12
CA VAL A 310 11.63 -9.69 -13.83
C VAL A 310 12.97 -9.06 -13.49
N TYR A 311 13.95 -9.89 -13.14
CA TYR A 311 15.34 -9.49 -13.01
C TYR A 311 16.25 -10.53 -13.66
N GLN A 312 17.42 -10.08 -14.10
CA GLN A 312 18.50 -10.98 -14.48
C GLN A 312 19.21 -11.52 -13.23
N VAL A 313 19.37 -12.84 -13.19
CA VAL A 313 20.16 -13.59 -12.22
C VAL A 313 21.13 -14.47 -13.02
N ASP A 314 22.43 -14.25 -12.84
CA ASP A 314 23.49 -14.91 -13.60
C ASP A 314 23.26 -14.86 -15.13
N GLY A 315 22.89 -13.68 -15.64
CA GLY A 315 22.60 -13.42 -17.04
C GLY A 315 21.27 -13.95 -17.58
N GLU A 316 20.47 -14.67 -16.78
CA GLU A 316 19.19 -15.25 -17.19
C GLU A 316 18.02 -14.45 -16.60
N ASP A 317 17.01 -14.13 -17.43
CA ASP A 317 15.80 -13.45 -16.97
C ASP A 317 14.93 -14.39 -16.14
N GLN A 318 14.57 -13.96 -14.93
CA GLN A 318 13.76 -14.74 -13.99
C GLN A 318 12.65 -13.89 -13.40
N VAL A 319 11.46 -14.48 -13.22
CA VAL A 319 10.35 -13.84 -12.51
C VAL A 319 10.51 -14.07 -11.02
N LEU A 320 10.70 -13.00 -10.27
CA LEU A 320 10.71 -13.04 -8.81
C LEU A 320 9.35 -12.61 -8.25
N ILE A 321 8.87 -13.35 -7.25
CA ILE A 321 7.67 -13.02 -6.49
C ILE A 321 7.89 -13.29 -5.00
N PHE A 322 7.45 -12.37 -4.13
CA PHE A 322 7.47 -12.56 -2.68
C PHE A 322 6.09 -12.98 -2.17
N ASN A 323 5.91 -14.30 -2.05
CA ASN A 323 4.66 -14.93 -1.62
C ASN A 323 4.72 -15.33 -0.13
N LYS A 324 3.75 -16.13 0.32
CA LYS A 324 3.56 -16.46 1.74
C LYS A 324 4.80 -17.14 2.34
N GLY A 325 5.28 -18.20 1.71
CA GLY A 325 6.41 -19.01 2.16
C GLY A 325 7.75 -18.29 2.03
N GLY A 326 7.90 -17.43 1.02
CA GLY A 326 9.17 -16.76 0.75
C GLY A 326 9.22 -16.13 -0.63
N VAL A 327 10.44 -15.87 -1.10
CA VAL A 327 10.67 -15.45 -2.48
C VAL A 327 10.98 -16.67 -3.33
N ALA A 328 10.39 -16.76 -4.51
CA ALA A 328 10.77 -17.73 -5.52
C ALA A 328 11.27 -17.00 -6.77
N GLY A 329 12.29 -17.56 -7.41
CA GLY A 329 12.67 -17.22 -8.79
C GLY A 329 12.12 -18.28 -9.73
N HIS A 330 11.39 -17.84 -10.75
CA HIS A 330 10.80 -18.70 -11.75
C HIS A 330 11.44 -18.46 -13.12
N ASP A 331 11.56 -19.53 -13.90
CA ASP A 331 11.87 -19.44 -15.30
C ASP A 331 10.76 -18.69 -16.06
N VAL A 332 11.14 -17.79 -16.97
CA VAL A 332 10.19 -16.95 -17.71
C VAL A 332 9.45 -17.73 -18.81
N GLU A 333 10.04 -18.78 -19.36
CA GLU A 333 9.52 -19.55 -20.48
C GLU A 333 8.50 -20.60 -20.03
N ASP A 334 8.77 -21.32 -18.94
CA ASP A 334 7.93 -22.43 -18.49
C ASP A 334 7.35 -22.30 -17.07
N GLY A 335 7.76 -21.27 -16.32
CA GLY A 335 7.29 -21.01 -14.97
C GLY A 335 7.86 -21.93 -13.88
N SER A 336 8.78 -22.84 -14.23
CA SER A 336 9.43 -23.73 -13.27
C SER A 336 10.15 -22.95 -12.17
N VAL A 337 10.11 -23.46 -10.95
CA VAL A 337 10.79 -22.83 -9.81
C VAL A 337 12.28 -23.16 -9.87
N LEU A 338 13.11 -22.14 -10.05
CA LEU A 338 14.56 -22.26 -10.17
C LEU A 338 15.26 -22.26 -8.81
N TRP A 339 14.72 -21.48 -7.86
CA TRP A 339 15.20 -21.40 -6.48
C TRP A 339 14.13 -20.77 -5.59
N GLU A 340 14.28 -21.01 -4.28
CA GLU A 340 13.43 -20.41 -3.25
C GLU A 340 14.29 -19.84 -2.11
N PHE A 341 13.84 -18.72 -1.55
CA PHE A 341 14.37 -18.10 -0.34
C PHE A 341 13.27 -18.04 0.72
N PRO A 342 13.31 -18.88 1.77
CA PRO A 342 12.22 -18.98 2.72
C PRO A 342 12.15 -17.76 3.66
N TRP A 343 10.94 -17.26 3.89
CA TRP A 343 10.67 -16.20 4.87
C TRP A 343 10.13 -16.78 6.17
N THR A 344 11.04 -17.19 7.05
CA THR A 344 10.72 -17.85 8.33
C THR A 344 10.43 -16.90 9.48
N LYS A 345 10.62 -15.58 9.27
CA LYS A 345 10.53 -14.57 10.35
C LYS A 345 9.11 -14.33 10.84
N SER A 346 8.11 -14.66 10.03
CA SER A 346 6.71 -14.54 10.41
C SER A 346 5.85 -15.39 9.49
N THR A 347 4.85 -16.07 10.02
CA THR A 347 3.91 -16.88 9.22
C THR A 347 2.64 -16.12 8.83
N GLY A 348 2.34 -14.99 9.50
CA GLY A 348 1.05 -14.29 9.38
C GLY A 348 1.11 -12.85 8.85
N THR A 349 2.29 -12.33 8.53
CA THR A 349 2.44 -10.92 8.11
C THR A 349 2.21 -10.74 6.61
N PRO A 350 1.60 -9.64 6.15
CA PRO A 350 1.56 -9.30 4.73
C PRO A 350 2.97 -9.22 4.10
N ARG A 351 3.12 -9.81 2.90
CA ARG A 351 4.28 -9.62 2.03
C ARG A 351 3.79 -8.74 0.91
N VAL A 352 4.28 -7.50 0.85
CA VAL A 352 3.74 -6.45 -0.02
C VAL A 352 4.82 -5.83 -0.89
N ALA A 353 5.99 -5.56 -0.31
CA ALA A 353 7.12 -5.06 -1.07
C ALA A 353 7.60 -6.11 -2.07
N ILE A 354 7.91 -5.67 -3.28
CA ILE A 354 8.61 -6.51 -4.25
C ILE A 354 10.04 -6.78 -3.77
N PRO A 355 10.70 -7.86 -4.22
CA PRO A 355 12.15 -7.99 -4.08
C PRO A 355 12.85 -6.78 -4.72
N VAL A 356 13.66 -6.06 -3.95
CA VAL A 356 14.44 -4.92 -4.43
C VAL A 356 15.81 -5.40 -4.85
N ARG A 357 16.14 -5.21 -6.13
CA ARG A 357 17.44 -5.58 -6.71
C ARG A 357 18.54 -4.66 -6.17
N ILE A 358 19.61 -5.25 -5.64
CA ILE A 358 20.83 -4.56 -5.18
C ILE A 358 21.94 -4.69 -6.23
N SER A 359 22.12 -5.90 -6.74
CA SER A 359 23.00 -6.22 -7.86
C SER A 359 22.35 -7.35 -8.66
N GLU A 360 23.01 -7.90 -9.67
CA GLU A 360 22.50 -9.02 -10.46
C GLU A 360 21.98 -10.17 -9.60
N ASN A 361 22.80 -10.63 -8.67
CA ASN A 361 22.49 -11.81 -7.87
C ASN A 361 22.04 -11.49 -6.44
N ARG A 362 21.83 -10.22 -6.07
CA ARG A 362 21.53 -9.83 -4.68
C ARG A 362 20.25 -9.02 -4.59
N PHE A 363 19.42 -9.40 -3.64
CA PHE A 363 18.10 -8.81 -3.44
C PHE A 363 17.84 -8.54 -1.95
N VAL A 364 17.04 -7.52 -1.68
CA VAL A 364 16.51 -7.23 -0.35
C VAL A 364 14.99 -7.36 -0.37
N ILE A 365 14.47 -8.03 0.64
CA ILE A 365 13.03 -8.10 0.94
C ILE A 365 12.75 -7.58 2.33
N SER A 366 11.54 -7.06 2.52
CA SER A 366 11.07 -6.59 3.81
C SER A 366 9.59 -6.89 4.01
N SER A 367 9.21 -7.12 5.26
CA SER A 367 7.83 -7.22 5.71
C SER A 367 7.65 -6.48 7.04
N GLY A 368 6.47 -5.87 7.20
CA GLY A 368 6.11 -5.05 8.35
C GLY A 368 5.90 -5.87 9.62
N TYR A 369 5.22 -5.29 10.60
CA TYR A 369 4.70 -6.01 11.78
C TYR A 369 5.81 -6.75 12.56
N GLY A 370 6.98 -6.15 12.68
CA GLY A 370 8.12 -6.74 13.38
C GLY A 370 8.98 -7.71 12.57
N ALA A 371 8.61 -8.09 11.34
CA ALA A 371 9.34 -9.12 10.57
C ALA A 371 10.70 -8.62 10.05
N GLY A 372 10.80 -7.35 9.66
CA GLY A 372 12.06 -6.71 9.28
C GLY A 372 12.43 -6.96 7.81
N ALA A 373 13.73 -6.96 7.53
CA ALA A 373 14.31 -7.12 6.20
C ALA A 373 15.40 -8.19 6.17
N SER A 374 15.59 -8.84 5.03
CA SER A 374 16.75 -9.69 4.75
C SER A 374 17.33 -9.37 3.39
N MET A 375 18.65 -9.43 3.31
CA MET A 375 19.36 -9.52 2.04
C MET A 375 19.73 -10.96 1.78
N PHE A 376 19.56 -11.41 0.55
CA PHE A 376 20.01 -12.72 0.10
C PHE A 376 20.73 -12.60 -1.24
N GLU A 377 21.55 -13.59 -1.52
CA GLU A 377 22.28 -13.76 -2.78
C GLU A 377 21.86 -15.07 -3.42
N VAL A 378 21.61 -15.05 -4.72
CA VAL A 378 21.31 -16.24 -5.53
C VAL A 378 22.59 -16.64 -6.27
N GLN A 379 23.01 -17.88 -6.12
CA GLN A 379 24.23 -18.39 -6.74
C GLN A 379 23.89 -19.60 -7.60
N LYS A 380 24.51 -19.69 -8.78
CA LYS A 380 24.43 -20.88 -9.62
C LYS A 380 25.21 -22.02 -8.95
N ALA A 381 24.62 -23.20 -8.90
CA ALA A 381 25.21 -24.43 -8.40
C ALA A 381 25.25 -25.48 -9.53
N GLU A 382 25.86 -26.64 -9.29
CA GLU A 382 25.96 -27.72 -10.30
C GLU A 382 24.58 -28.17 -10.83
N SER A 383 23.52 -28.04 -10.04
CA SER A 383 22.16 -28.46 -10.39
C SER A 383 21.11 -27.35 -10.16
N GLY A 384 21.35 -26.14 -10.68
CA GLY A 384 20.40 -25.04 -10.65
C GLY A 384 20.89 -23.84 -9.84
N TYR A 385 20.03 -23.29 -8.96
CA TYR A 385 20.33 -22.09 -8.18
C TYR A 385 20.11 -22.32 -6.69
N VAL A 386 20.89 -21.63 -5.86
CA VAL A 386 20.75 -21.64 -4.39
C VAL A 386 20.69 -20.20 -3.89
N ALA A 387 19.68 -19.89 -3.08
CA ALA A 387 19.57 -18.60 -2.40
C ALA A 387 20.15 -18.68 -0.98
N LYS A 388 21.08 -17.79 -0.64
CA LYS A 388 21.74 -17.71 0.66
C LYS A 388 21.52 -16.35 1.30
N GLU A 389 21.09 -16.34 2.56
CA GLU A 389 20.95 -15.10 3.32
C GLU A 389 22.31 -14.49 3.64
N LEU A 390 22.46 -13.20 3.36
CA LEU A 390 23.67 -12.43 3.68
C LEU A 390 23.53 -11.73 5.04
N TRP A 391 22.38 -11.10 5.29
CA TRP A 391 22.09 -10.47 6.59
C TRP A 391 20.60 -10.36 6.87
N LYS A 392 20.29 -10.11 8.15
CA LYS A 392 18.95 -9.81 8.68
C LYS A 392 18.97 -8.45 9.36
N SER A 393 17.89 -7.70 9.23
CA SER A 393 17.72 -6.41 9.91
C SER A 393 16.30 -6.23 10.43
N LEU A 394 16.16 -5.70 11.64
CA LEU A 394 14.87 -5.21 12.16
C LEU A 394 14.69 -3.71 11.90
N HIS A 395 15.57 -3.09 11.13
CA HIS A 395 15.61 -1.64 10.95
C HIS A 395 14.82 -1.12 9.74
N LEU A 396 14.22 -2.03 8.97
CA LEU A 396 13.32 -1.74 7.86
C LEU A 396 12.17 -2.77 7.87
N LYS A 397 10.98 -2.33 8.27
CA LYS A 397 9.74 -3.10 8.35
C LYS A 397 8.70 -2.52 7.38
N SER A 398 8.91 -2.76 6.09
CA SER A 398 8.05 -2.27 5.01
C SER A 398 6.71 -3.01 5.05
N LYS A 399 5.62 -2.28 5.26
CA LYS A 399 4.33 -2.88 5.61
C LYS A 399 3.38 -2.99 4.42
N PHE A 400 2.91 -1.85 3.95
CA PHE A 400 2.00 -1.73 2.80
C PHE A 400 2.64 -0.92 1.66
N ASN A 401 3.97 -0.88 1.63
CA ASN A 401 4.74 -0.01 0.78
C ASN A 401 6.04 -0.67 0.33
N ASN A 402 6.63 -0.07 -0.68
CA ASN A 402 7.95 -0.42 -1.18
C ASN A 402 8.99 0.54 -0.59
N PHE A 403 10.26 0.17 -0.76
CA PHE A 403 11.43 0.94 -0.38
C PHE A 403 12.36 1.06 -1.59
N VAL A 404 13.23 2.05 -1.58
CA VAL A 404 14.06 2.41 -2.75
C VAL A 404 15.54 2.33 -2.41
N LEU A 405 16.34 2.01 -3.42
CA LEU A 405 17.80 1.97 -3.37
C LEU A 405 18.39 3.25 -3.97
N SER A 406 19.25 3.92 -3.24
CA SER A 406 20.05 5.06 -3.72
C SER A 406 21.43 5.01 -3.07
N ASP A 407 22.48 5.04 -3.91
CA ASP A 407 23.89 5.17 -3.51
C ASP A 407 24.37 4.23 -2.39
N GLY A 408 23.93 2.96 -2.42
CA GLY A 408 24.31 1.95 -1.42
C GLY A 408 23.48 1.97 -0.13
N TYR A 409 22.41 2.74 -0.11
CA TYR A 409 21.48 2.86 1.02
C TYR A 409 20.04 2.56 0.59
N LEU A 410 19.27 1.98 1.50
CA LEU A 410 17.84 1.75 1.33
C LEU A 410 17.06 2.77 2.14
N TYR A 411 16.11 3.44 1.48
CA TYR A 411 15.19 4.38 2.07
C TYR A 411 13.78 3.79 2.06
N GLY A 412 13.14 3.76 3.22
CA GLY A 412 11.85 3.12 3.39
C GLY A 412 11.12 3.54 4.65
N LEU A 413 9.91 3.04 4.83
CA LEU A 413 9.13 3.29 6.04
C LEU A 413 9.22 2.08 6.98
N ASP A 414 9.83 2.32 8.15
CA ASP A 414 9.98 1.34 9.23
C ASP A 414 8.83 1.47 10.24
N ASP A 415 7.71 0.78 9.95
CA ASP A 415 6.43 0.92 10.66
C ASP A 415 5.99 2.40 10.78
N GLY A 416 5.97 3.06 9.63
CA GLY A 416 5.46 4.41 9.44
C GLY A 416 6.39 5.55 9.82
N MET A 417 7.67 5.26 10.06
CA MET A 417 8.72 6.28 10.20
C MET A 417 9.75 6.11 9.10
N LEU A 418 10.22 7.21 8.50
CA LEU A 418 11.24 7.14 7.47
C LEU A 418 12.55 6.64 8.09
N THR A 419 13.20 5.71 7.41
CA THR A 419 14.45 5.09 7.84
C THR A 419 15.42 5.04 6.68
N CYS A 420 16.71 5.09 7.01
CA CYS A 420 17.80 4.78 6.08
C CYS A 420 18.63 3.64 6.67
N ILE A 421 18.91 2.63 5.84
CA ILE A 421 19.79 1.51 6.19
C ILE A 421 20.88 1.33 5.14
N GLU A 422 22.09 1.00 5.57
CA GLU A 422 23.21 0.67 4.70
C GLU A 422 23.00 -0.72 4.08
N VAL A 423 23.09 -0.84 2.76
CA VAL A 423 22.90 -2.11 2.04
C VAL A 423 23.95 -3.15 2.43
N ALA A 424 25.20 -2.74 2.63
CA ALA A 424 26.30 -3.66 2.91
C ALA A 424 26.12 -4.43 4.23
N THR A 425 25.52 -3.80 5.24
CA THR A 425 25.46 -4.35 6.60
C THR A 425 24.05 -4.53 7.15
N GLY A 426 23.04 -3.93 6.52
CA GLY A 426 21.67 -3.86 7.03
C GLY A 426 21.51 -2.98 8.27
N ARG A 427 22.56 -2.23 8.67
CA ARG A 427 22.53 -1.33 9.82
C ARG A 427 21.80 -0.03 9.49
N ARG A 428 21.13 0.52 10.49
CA ARG A 428 20.43 1.80 10.38
C ARG A 428 21.38 2.97 10.55
N THR A 429 21.34 3.93 9.64
CA THR A 429 22.03 5.21 9.82
C THR A 429 21.14 6.17 10.62
N TRP A 430 19.87 6.30 10.23
CA TRP A 430 18.89 7.13 10.94
C TRP A 430 17.46 6.61 10.82
N LYS A 431 16.59 7.10 11.72
CA LYS A 431 15.13 6.91 11.70
C LYS A 431 14.44 8.16 12.20
N LYS A 432 13.72 8.89 11.34
CA LYS A 432 13.16 10.20 11.68
C LYS A 432 11.88 10.48 10.91
N GLY A 433 11.00 11.28 11.52
CA GLY A 433 9.70 11.64 10.96
C GLY A 433 8.70 10.47 11.01
N ARG A 434 7.43 10.78 11.23
CA ARG A 434 6.34 9.81 11.22
C ARG A 434 5.36 10.19 10.13
N TYR A 435 5.33 9.38 9.08
CA TYR A 435 4.55 9.62 7.86
C TYR A 435 3.45 8.57 7.67
N GLY A 436 3.33 7.60 8.58
CA GLY A 436 2.40 6.49 8.45
C GLY A 436 2.79 5.56 7.31
N HIS A 437 1.85 4.77 6.82
CA HIS A 437 2.09 3.74 5.79
C HIS A 437 1.95 4.31 4.37
N GLY A 438 2.67 5.40 4.10
CA GLY A 438 2.73 6.11 2.83
C GLY A 438 3.56 5.39 1.74
N GLN A 439 3.74 6.05 0.59
CA GLN A 439 4.45 5.51 -0.59
C GLN A 439 5.61 6.42 -1.03
N LEU A 440 6.59 5.85 -1.72
CA LEU A 440 7.84 6.51 -2.11
C LEU A 440 8.06 6.49 -3.63
N LEU A 441 8.68 7.54 -4.15
CA LEU A 441 9.32 7.59 -5.47
C LEU A 441 10.70 8.24 -5.37
N LEU A 442 11.67 7.69 -6.07
CA LEU A 442 13.04 8.17 -6.12
C LEU A 442 13.31 8.80 -7.49
N GLY A 443 13.80 10.04 -7.51
CA GLY A 443 14.51 10.60 -8.66
C GLY A 443 16.02 10.52 -8.44
N ASP A 444 16.80 11.13 -9.33
CA ASP A 444 18.27 11.01 -9.24
C ASP A 444 18.86 11.72 -8.01
N ASP A 445 18.23 12.80 -7.52
CA ASP A 445 18.74 13.62 -6.41
C ASP A 445 17.65 14.04 -5.42
N TRP A 446 16.50 13.35 -5.45
CA TRP A 446 15.36 13.63 -4.59
C TRP A 446 14.54 12.36 -4.30
N LEU A 447 13.88 12.34 -3.14
CA LEU A 447 12.94 11.32 -2.70
C LEU A 447 11.59 11.98 -2.45
N LEU A 448 10.55 11.55 -3.14
CA LEU A 448 9.18 12.00 -2.91
C LEU A 448 8.44 10.97 -2.04
N LEU A 449 7.92 11.42 -0.91
CA LEU A 449 7.08 10.63 0.00
C LEU A 449 5.66 11.18 -0.02
N ILE A 450 4.68 10.32 -0.30
CA ILE A 450 3.26 10.61 -0.05
C ILE A 450 2.89 9.96 1.28
N ALA A 451 2.67 10.77 2.30
CA ALA A 451 2.35 10.32 3.65
C ALA A 451 0.93 9.76 3.71
N GLU A 452 0.65 8.95 4.74
CA GLU A 452 -0.65 8.29 4.92
C GLU A 452 -1.81 9.28 5.07
N ASN A 453 -1.55 10.49 5.53
CA ASN A 453 -2.54 11.57 5.66
C ASN A 453 -2.75 12.37 4.36
N GLY A 454 -2.00 12.09 3.29
CA GLY A 454 -2.09 12.78 2.00
C GLY A 454 -1.10 13.94 1.81
N GLU A 455 -0.20 14.19 2.77
CA GLU A 455 0.88 15.17 2.59
C GLU A 455 1.94 14.64 1.61
N ALA A 456 2.38 15.46 0.68
CA ALA A 456 3.54 15.19 -0.18
C ALA A 456 4.78 15.89 0.39
N ILE A 457 5.85 15.13 0.56
CA ILE A 457 7.12 15.59 1.15
C ILE A 457 8.24 15.26 0.17
N LEU A 458 8.96 16.29 -0.26
CA LEU A 458 10.20 16.17 -1.02
C LEU A 458 11.38 16.16 -0.05
N LEU A 459 12.24 15.15 -0.16
CA LEU A 459 13.43 14.97 0.66
C LEU A 459 14.67 14.79 -0.22
N GLU A 460 15.84 15.02 0.36
CA GLU A 460 17.10 14.55 -0.21
C GLU A 460 17.37 13.10 0.24
N PRO A 461 17.75 12.18 -0.66
CA PRO A 461 18.18 10.83 -0.29
C PRO A 461 19.58 10.86 0.33
N ASN A 462 19.69 11.40 1.55
CA ASN A 462 20.93 11.57 2.28
C ASN A 462 21.10 10.48 3.36
N PRO A 463 22.23 9.73 3.37
CA PRO A 463 22.43 8.66 4.34
C PRO A 463 22.77 9.14 5.74
N ASP A 464 23.23 10.38 5.91
CA ASP A 464 23.70 10.92 7.19
C ASP A 464 22.57 11.55 8.00
N GLU A 465 21.61 12.19 7.33
CA GLU A 465 20.47 12.82 7.97
C GLU A 465 19.22 12.90 7.09
N THR A 466 18.11 13.30 7.70
CA THR A 466 16.85 13.56 6.98
C THR A 466 16.73 15.05 6.68
N GLU A 467 16.77 15.41 5.40
CA GLU A 467 16.56 16.78 4.91
C GLU A 467 15.24 16.89 4.15
N ILE A 468 14.33 17.74 4.61
CA ILE A 468 13.07 18.05 3.94
C ILE A 468 13.27 19.29 3.09
N LEU A 469 13.05 19.14 1.79
CA LEU A 469 13.25 20.18 0.78
C LEU A 469 11.96 20.98 0.53
N GLY A 470 10.80 20.33 0.68
CA GLY A 470 9.50 20.97 0.48
C GLY A 470 8.34 20.07 0.87
N THR A 471 7.21 20.68 1.23
CA THR A 471 5.96 19.95 1.50
C THR A 471 4.74 20.67 0.93
N PHE A 472 3.69 19.92 0.64
CA PHE A 472 2.36 20.45 0.39
C PHE A 472 1.27 19.41 0.67
N ALA A 473 0.05 19.86 0.98
CA ALA A 473 -1.10 18.97 1.16
C ALA A 473 -1.64 18.51 -0.21
N ALA A 474 -1.25 17.31 -0.63
CA ALA A 474 -1.60 16.78 -1.94
C ALA A 474 -3.00 16.17 -1.98
N LEU A 475 -3.41 15.51 -0.89
CA LEU A 475 -4.69 14.84 -0.72
C LEU A 475 -5.21 15.02 0.71
N GLU A 476 -6.51 14.85 0.90
CA GLU A 476 -7.16 14.80 2.20
C GLU A 476 -7.49 13.35 2.58
N GLY A 477 -6.92 12.88 3.69
CA GLY A 477 -7.27 11.60 4.29
C GLY A 477 -6.35 10.44 3.91
N LYS A 478 -6.82 9.23 4.22
CA LYS A 478 -6.01 8.00 4.19
C LYS A 478 -5.53 7.66 2.78
N SER A 479 -4.22 7.73 2.56
CA SER A 479 -3.54 7.60 1.27
C SER A 479 -2.49 6.48 1.32
N TRP A 480 -2.84 5.29 0.79
CA TRP A 480 -1.91 4.15 0.66
C TRP A 480 -1.54 3.86 -0.81
N ASN A 481 -2.08 4.63 -1.74
CA ASN A 481 -1.94 4.41 -3.17
C ASN A 481 -0.55 4.84 -3.67
N PRO A 482 0.11 4.07 -4.55
CA PRO A 482 1.34 4.50 -5.20
C PRO A 482 1.12 5.77 -6.04
N PRO A 483 1.95 6.81 -5.90
CA PRO A 483 1.95 7.95 -6.82
C PRO A 483 2.50 7.56 -8.19
N ALA A 484 2.16 8.35 -9.21
CA ALA A 484 2.74 8.27 -10.55
C ALA A 484 3.26 9.64 -10.98
N LEU A 485 4.46 9.69 -11.56
CA LEU A 485 5.07 10.93 -12.03
C LEU A 485 5.58 10.75 -13.46
N VAL A 486 5.13 11.63 -14.35
CA VAL A 486 5.58 11.70 -15.75
C VAL A 486 5.98 13.12 -16.07
N GLY A 487 7.28 13.32 -16.35
CA GLY A 487 7.83 14.67 -16.55
C GLY A 487 7.60 15.53 -15.31
N SER A 488 6.82 16.60 -15.45
CA SER A 488 6.43 17.48 -14.34
C SER A 488 5.11 17.06 -13.68
N LEU A 489 4.39 16.07 -14.19
CA LEU A 489 3.00 15.78 -13.79
C LEU A 489 2.94 14.66 -12.75
N LEU A 490 2.67 15.04 -11.50
CA LEU A 490 2.45 14.14 -10.38
C LEU A 490 0.96 13.82 -10.25
N LEU A 491 0.59 12.57 -10.49
CA LEU A 491 -0.74 12.03 -10.20
C LEU A 491 -0.72 11.30 -8.86
N VAL A 492 -1.66 11.69 -8.00
CA VAL A 492 -1.89 11.10 -6.69
C VAL A 492 -3.37 10.84 -6.51
N ARG A 493 -3.69 9.80 -5.74
CA ARG A 493 -5.07 9.51 -5.33
C ARG A 493 -5.13 8.84 -3.98
N ASN A 494 -6.33 8.83 -3.43
CA ASN A 494 -6.69 7.97 -2.33
C ASN A 494 -8.04 7.28 -2.61
N HIS A 495 -8.73 6.89 -1.53
CA HIS A 495 -10.04 6.24 -1.58
C HIS A 495 -11.22 7.23 -1.79
N LEU A 496 -10.97 8.54 -1.85
CA LEU A 496 -12.00 9.59 -1.96
C LEU A 496 -11.79 10.50 -3.18
N GLU A 497 -10.53 10.81 -3.50
CA GLU A 497 -10.19 11.78 -4.52
C GLU A 497 -8.92 11.43 -5.30
N VAL A 498 -8.78 12.06 -6.45
CA VAL A 498 -7.61 12.06 -7.31
C VAL A 498 -7.21 13.51 -7.63
N ALA A 499 -5.91 13.76 -7.73
CA ALA A 499 -5.37 15.05 -8.13
C ALA A 499 -4.15 14.90 -9.05
N CYS A 500 -3.97 15.90 -9.91
CA CYS A 500 -2.77 16.08 -10.72
C CYS A 500 -2.11 17.42 -10.39
N TYR A 501 -0.83 17.37 -10.08
CA TYR A 501 0.00 18.53 -9.79
C TYR A 501 1.11 18.65 -10.82
N ARG A 502 1.41 19.88 -11.23
CA ARG A 502 2.66 20.19 -11.92
C ARG A 502 3.74 20.53 -10.90
N LEU A 503 4.77 19.69 -10.82
CA LEU A 503 5.97 19.93 -10.04
C LEU A 503 6.91 20.89 -10.78
N PRO A 504 7.59 21.79 -10.07
CA PRO A 504 8.56 22.69 -10.68
C PRO A 504 9.82 21.93 -11.14
N LEU A 505 10.19 22.06 -12.41
CA LEU A 505 11.43 21.48 -12.93
C LEU A 505 12.60 22.45 -12.85
N LYS A 506 13.81 21.92 -12.70
CA LYS A 506 15.07 22.65 -12.92
C LYS A 506 15.35 22.67 -14.42
N GLU A 507 15.81 23.81 -14.92
CA GLU A 507 16.26 23.97 -16.32
C GLU A 507 17.47 23.11 -16.65
#